data_AF-A0A359EHV6-F1
#
_entry.id   AF-A0A359EHV6-F1
#
_cell.length_a   1.000
_cell.length_b   1.000
_cell.length_c   1.000
_cell.angle_alpha   90.00
_cell.angle_beta   90.00
_cell.angle_gamma   90.00
#
_symmetry.space_group_name_H-M   'P 1'
#
loop_
_entity.id
_entity.type
_entity.pdbx_description
1 polymer ?
#
loop_
_entity_poly.entity_id
_entity_poly.type
_entity_poly.pdbx_seq_one_letter_code
_entity_poly.pdbx_strand_id
1 'polypeptide(L)'
;MKNFLWIRLILIATILIPLLPTKMGLAAAPQQEGGEASRASDLLARMTPEERVGQLFLVTFTGTKVGPESEIFDLIYNHYVGGVILLDKNNNFPASETMLDDIWSLTN
;
A
#
# COMPACT_ATOMS: atom_id res chain seq x y z
N MET A 1 64.18 26.41 -18.86
CA MET A 1 63.36 26.94 -17.74
C MET A 1 61.86 26.96 -18.05
N LYS A 2 61.44 27.41 -19.24
CA LYS A 2 60.01 27.50 -19.66
C LYS A 2 59.23 26.17 -19.57
N ASN A 3 59.89 25.07 -19.91
CA ASN A 3 59.36 23.71 -19.97
C ASN A 3 59.06 23.16 -18.56
N PHE A 4 59.93 23.47 -17.59
CA PHE A 4 59.78 23.06 -16.21
C PHE A 4 58.65 23.84 -15.50
N LEU A 5 58.45 25.09 -15.91
CA LEU A 5 57.36 25.94 -15.42
C LEU A 5 55.99 25.43 -15.91
N TRP A 6 55.91 24.92 -17.14
CA TRP A 6 54.72 24.27 -17.68
C TRP A 6 54.40 22.95 -17.00
N ILE A 7 55.42 22.12 -16.72
CA ILE A 7 55.23 20.85 -16.01
C ILE A 7 54.70 21.09 -14.59
N ARG A 8 55.21 22.11 -13.89
CA ARG A 8 54.70 22.51 -12.56
C ARG A 8 53.24 22.98 -12.61
N LEU A 9 52.87 23.72 -13.65
CA LEU A 9 51.51 24.22 -13.83
C LEU A 9 50.53 23.07 -14.12
N ILE A 10 50.94 22.10 -14.93
CA ILE A 10 50.17 20.87 -15.18
C ILE A 10 50.00 20.05 -13.90
N LEU A 11 51.06 19.89 -13.10
CA LEU A 11 50.99 19.17 -11.82
C LEU A 11 50.01 19.83 -10.83
N ILE A 12 50.05 21.15 -10.72
CA ILE A 12 49.14 21.91 -9.85
C ILE A 12 47.69 21.79 -10.35
N ALA A 13 47.45 21.92 -11.66
CA ALA A 13 46.12 21.78 -12.24
C ALA A 13 45.54 20.37 -11.98
N THR A 14 46.37 19.32 -12.13
CA THR A 14 45.95 17.93 -11.89
C THR A 14 45.54 17.69 -10.43
N ILE A 15 46.22 18.35 -9.48
CA ILE A 15 45.90 18.26 -8.05
C ILE A 15 44.64 19.08 -7.68
N LEU A 16 44.36 20.19 -8.38
CA LEU A 16 43.21 21.05 -8.10
C LEU A 16 41.89 20.57 -8.73
N ILE A 17 41.93 19.78 -9.81
CA ILE A 17 40.73 19.27 -10.49
C ILE A 17 39.73 18.53 -9.56
N PRO A 18 40.13 17.68 -8.59
CA PRO A 18 39.18 17.01 -7.69
C PRO A 18 38.56 17.91 -6.61
N LEU A 19 39.02 19.16 -6.44
CA LEU A 19 38.41 20.13 -5.51
C LEU A 19 37.22 20.88 -6.12
N LEU A 20 37.01 20.75 -7.44
CA LEU A 20 35.81 21.26 -8.08
C LEU A 20 34.63 20.40 -7.62
N PRO A 21 33.51 20.99 -7.15
CA PRO A 21 32.33 20.23 -6.77
C PRO A 21 31.72 19.59 -8.02
N THR A 22 32.23 18.42 -8.40
CA THR A 22 31.56 17.55 -9.36
C THR A 22 30.24 17.18 -8.73
N LYS A 23 29.12 17.53 -9.39
CA LYS A 23 27.82 16.91 -9.16
C LYS A 23 27.91 15.45 -9.63
N MET A 24 28.78 14.69 -8.96
CA MET A 24 28.98 13.27 -9.15
C MET A 24 27.67 12.65 -8.70
N GLY A 25 27.05 11.92 -9.64
CA GLY A 25 25.66 11.52 -9.57
C GLY A 25 25.28 11.09 -8.17
N LEU A 26 24.26 11.74 -7.63
CA LEU A 26 23.50 11.13 -6.56
C LEU A 26 23.09 9.78 -7.15
N ALA A 27 23.73 8.69 -6.70
CA ALA A 27 22.99 7.48 -6.52
C ALA A 27 21.84 7.94 -5.63
N ALA A 28 20.71 8.30 -6.26
CA ALA A 28 19.47 8.40 -5.54
C ALA A 28 19.43 7.08 -4.79
N ALA A 29 19.53 7.13 -3.46
CA ALA A 29 19.10 6.00 -2.65
C ALA A 29 17.81 5.56 -3.31
N PRO A 30 17.62 4.26 -3.64
CA PRO A 30 16.40 3.81 -4.28
C PRO A 30 15.32 4.50 -3.48
N GLN A 31 14.55 5.37 -4.15
CA GLN A 31 13.54 6.15 -3.47
C GLN A 31 12.68 5.07 -2.86
N GLN A 32 12.88 4.81 -1.58
CA GLN A 32 12.14 3.82 -0.86
C GLN A 32 10.80 4.51 -0.88
N GLU A 33 9.96 4.10 -1.84
CA GLU A 33 8.56 4.46 -1.84
C GLU A 33 8.17 4.32 -0.37
N GLY A 34 7.53 5.34 0.20
CA GLY A 34 6.87 5.18 1.49
C GLY A 34 5.77 4.12 1.32
N GLY A 35 6.16 2.86 1.15
CA GLY A 35 5.70 2.04 0.03
C GLY A 35 4.34 1.42 0.23
N GLU A 36 3.83 1.45 1.46
CA GLU A 36 2.49 0.97 1.78
C GLU A 36 1.87 1.89 2.83
N ALA A 37 2.68 2.34 3.79
CA ALA A 37 2.26 3.32 4.80
C ALA A 37 1.85 4.68 4.21
N SER A 38 2.54 5.19 3.18
CA SER A 38 2.13 6.43 2.52
C SER A 38 0.83 6.23 1.75
N ARG A 39 0.68 5.10 1.05
CA ARG A 39 -0.54 4.76 0.31
C ARG A 39 -1.74 4.61 1.25
N ALA A 40 -1.58 3.92 2.37
CA ALA A 40 -2.61 3.78 3.40
C ALA A 40 -2.98 5.14 4.02
N SER A 41 -1.99 6.00 4.27
CA SER A 41 -2.22 7.35 4.80
C SER A 41 -2.99 8.22 3.79
N ASP A 42 -2.64 8.12 2.51
CA ASP A 42 -3.31 8.85 1.42
C ASP A 42 -4.76 8.37 1.21
N LEU A 43 -5.03 7.07 1.38
CA LEU A 43 -6.39 6.52 1.37
C LEU A 43 -7.18 7.00 2.59
N LEU A 44 -6.62 6.88 3.79
CA LEU A 44 -7.26 7.34 5.03
C LEU A 44 -7.59 8.83 5.00
N ALA A 45 -6.75 9.65 4.36
CA ALA A 45 -6.96 11.09 4.21
C ALA A 45 -8.12 11.45 3.26
N ARG A 46 -8.50 10.53 2.35
CA ARG A 46 -9.58 10.75 1.38
C ARG A 46 -10.94 10.25 1.86
N MET A 47 -10.97 9.50 2.95
CA MET A 47 -12.20 8.94 3.51
C MET A 47 -13.02 9.98 4.27
N THR A 48 -14.34 9.86 4.20
CA THR A 48 -15.25 10.61 5.08
C THR A 48 -15.13 10.13 6.54
N PRO A 49 -15.57 10.93 7.52
CA PRO A 49 -15.63 10.47 8.91
C PRO A 49 -16.42 9.17 9.07
N GLU A 50 -17.53 9.02 8.35
CA GLU A 50 -18.38 7.83 8.36
C GLU A 50 -17.64 6.60 7.84
N GLU A 51 -16.98 6.72 6.68
CA GLU A 51 -16.16 5.63 6.12
C GLU A 51 -15.03 5.24 7.07
N ARG A 52 -14.36 6.22 7.70
CA ARG A 52 -13.26 5.96 8.67
C ARG A 52 -13.75 5.20 9.89
N VAL A 53 -14.93 5.55 10.40
CA VAL A 53 -15.54 4.84 11.52
C VAL A 53 -15.96 3.43 11.10
N GLY A 54 -16.56 3.27 9.91
CA GLY A 54 -16.94 1.96 9.36
C GLY A 54 -15.78 0.97 9.32
N GLN A 55 -14.60 1.43 8.88
CA GLN A 55 -13.40 0.59 8.81
C GLN A 55 -12.91 0.05 10.17
N LEU A 56 -13.41 0.58 11.30
CA LEU A 56 -13.08 0.09 12.64
C LEU A 56 -13.98 -1.07 13.09
N PHE A 57 -15.05 -1.39 12.34
CA PHE A 57 -16.00 -2.43 12.69
C PHE A 57 -15.69 -3.74 11.98
N LEU A 58 -15.85 -4.83 12.74
CA LEU A 58 -15.86 -6.20 12.25
C LEU A 58 -17.21 -6.82 12.62
N VAL A 59 -17.95 -7.31 11.62
CA VAL A 59 -19.33 -7.77 11.81
C VAL A 59 -19.48 -9.25 11.44
N THR A 60 -20.59 -9.86 11.83
CA THR A 60 -20.98 -11.22 11.44
C THR A 60 -22.37 -11.17 10.80
N PHE A 61 -22.71 -12.12 9.95
CA PHE A 61 -24.06 -12.26 9.38
C PHE A 61 -24.49 -13.72 9.36
N THR A 62 -25.79 -13.97 9.15
CA THR A 62 -26.37 -15.32 9.12
C THR A 62 -26.65 -15.78 7.69
N GLY A 63 -26.32 -17.04 7.38
CA GLY A 63 -26.54 -17.69 6.09
C GLY A 63 -25.44 -17.40 5.07
N THR A 64 -25.74 -17.55 3.79
CA THR A 64 -24.76 -17.39 2.69
C THR A 64 -25.18 -16.37 1.64
N LYS A 65 -26.30 -15.65 1.85
CA LYS A 65 -26.80 -14.66 0.90
C LYS A 65 -26.10 -13.31 1.13
N VAL A 66 -25.32 -12.87 0.14
CA VAL A 66 -24.56 -11.59 0.17
C VAL A 66 -24.98 -10.61 -0.93
N GLY A 67 -26.09 -10.89 -1.62
CA GLY A 67 -26.62 -10.02 -2.68
C GLY A 67 -27.20 -8.69 -2.17
N PRO A 68 -27.62 -7.78 -3.08
CA PRO A 68 -28.07 -6.43 -2.74
C PRO A 68 -29.22 -6.33 -1.73
N GLU A 69 -30.05 -7.37 -1.63
CA GLU A 69 -31.18 -7.45 -0.69
C GLU A 69 -30.77 -7.93 0.71
N SER A 70 -29.48 -8.23 0.95
CA SER A 70 -28.98 -8.73 2.22
C SER A 70 -28.52 -7.60 3.14
N GLU A 71 -28.72 -7.77 4.45
CA GLU A 71 -28.25 -6.81 5.46
C GLU A 71 -26.73 -6.64 5.43
N ILE A 72 -25.99 -7.71 5.14
CA ILE A 72 -24.53 -7.65 5.05
C ILE A 72 -24.06 -6.82 3.85
N PHE A 73 -24.80 -6.82 2.74
CA PHE A 73 -24.51 -5.96 1.60
C PHE A 73 -24.66 -4.48 1.98
N ASP A 74 -25.73 -4.11 2.69
CA ASP A 74 -25.94 -2.74 3.16
C ASP A 74 -24.80 -2.27 4.09
N LEU A 75 -24.39 -3.13 5.03
CA LEU A 75 -23.29 -2.84 5.94
C LEU A 75 -21.94 -2.62 5.22
N ILE A 76 -21.67 -3.40 4.17
CA ILE A 76 -20.44 -3.27 3.38
C ILE A 76 -20.52 -2.04 2.45
N TYR A 77 -21.60 -1.92 1.70
CA TYR A 77 -21.71 -0.97 0.60
C TYR A 77 -22.05 0.45 1.07
N ASN A 78 -22.99 0.58 2.03
CA ASN A 78 -23.48 1.87 2.51
C ASN A 78 -22.86 2.30 3.84
N HIS A 79 -22.34 1.35 4.63
CA HIS A 79 -21.76 1.62 5.95
C HIS A 79 -20.26 1.31 6.08
N TYR A 80 -19.62 0.81 5.01
CA TYR A 80 -18.17 0.69 4.89
C TYR A 80 -17.50 -0.08 6.04
N VAL A 81 -18.12 -1.18 6.48
CA VAL A 81 -17.51 -2.01 7.55
C VAL A 81 -16.15 -2.55 7.12
N GLY A 82 -15.18 -2.49 8.04
CA GLY A 82 -13.78 -2.88 7.77
C GLY A 82 -13.58 -4.37 7.51
N GLY A 83 -14.51 -5.22 7.95
CA GLY A 83 -14.49 -6.63 7.57
C GLY A 83 -15.63 -7.45 8.16
N VAL A 84 -15.66 -8.71 7.74
CA VAL A 84 -16.71 -9.66 8.08
C VAL A 84 -16.09 -10.94 8.61
N ILE A 85 -16.62 -11.45 9.71
CA ILE A 85 -16.25 -12.73 10.30
C ILE A 85 -17.31 -13.76 9.91
N LEU A 86 -16.86 -14.83 9.25
CA LEU A 86 -17.69 -15.99 8.94
C LEU A 86 -17.65 -16.98 10.11
N LEU A 87 -18.82 -17.45 10.54
CA LEU A 87 -18.99 -18.32 11.69
C LEU A 87 -19.85 -19.53 11.32
N ASP A 88 -19.44 -20.70 11.79
CA ASP A 88 -20.21 -21.95 11.63
C ASP A 88 -21.58 -21.87 12.30
N LYS A 89 -21.65 -21.32 13.52
CA LYS A 89 -22.91 -21.08 14.23
C LYS A 89 -23.90 -20.16 13.49
N ASN A 90 -23.42 -19.40 12.50
CA ASN A 90 -24.23 -18.51 11.67
C ASN A 90 -24.61 -19.17 10.33
N ASN A 91 -24.30 -20.44 10.12
CA ASN A 91 -24.51 -21.16 8.85
C ASN A 91 -23.79 -20.52 7.65
N ASN A 92 -22.59 -19.96 7.86
CA ASN A 92 -21.76 -19.46 6.75
C ASN A 92 -21.00 -20.61 6.05
N PHE A 93 -21.03 -21.83 6.60
CA PHE A 93 -20.35 -23.02 6.09
C PHE A 93 -21.35 -24.19 5.94
N PRO A 94 -22.39 -24.08 5.09
CA PRO A 94 -23.39 -25.14 4.95
C PRO A 94 -22.74 -26.43 4.46
N ALA A 95 -23.09 -27.56 5.08
CA ALA A 95 -22.67 -28.88 4.63
C ALA A 95 -23.49 -29.28 3.38
N SER A 96 -22.98 -28.91 2.20
CA SER A 96 -23.55 -29.22 0.89
C SER A 96 -22.48 -29.87 0.00
N GLU A 97 -22.90 -30.59 -1.05
CA GLU A 97 -21.93 -31.08 -2.08
C GLU A 97 -21.23 -29.91 -2.79
N THR A 98 -21.83 -28.72 -2.75
CA THR A 98 -21.34 -27.46 -3.31
C THR A 98 -20.69 -26.53 -2.28
N MET A 99 -20.32 -27.04 -1.10
CA MET A 99 -19.84 -26.21 0.03
C MET A 99 -18.71 -25.27 -0.36
N LEU A 100 -17.78 -25.71 -1.21
CA LEU A 100 -16.67 -24.88 -1.68
C LEU A 100 -17.14 -23.73 -2.58
N ASP A 101 -18.11 -23.97 -3.46
CA ASP A 101 -18.69 -22.95 -4.33
C ASP A 101 -19.48 -21.93 -3.49
N ASP A 102 -20.24 -22.42 -2.51
CA ASP A 102 -21.01 -21.59 -1.58
C ASP A 102 -20.07 -20.66 -0.76
N ILE A 103 -18.95 -21.18 -0.25
CA ILE A 103 -17.95 -20.38 0.48
C ILE A 103 -17.26 -19.38 -0.45
N TRP A 104 -16.90 -19.79 -1.66
CA TRP A 104 -16.23 -18.92 -2.62
C TRP A 104 -17.09 -17.70 -2.98
N SER A 105 -18.40 -17.90 -3.12
CA SER A 105 -19.38 -16.84 -3.39
C SER A 105 -19.45 -15.76 -2.29
N LEU A 106 -18.91 -16.02 -1.09
CA LEU A 106 -18.83 -15.05 -0.01
C LEU A 106 -17.63 -14.10 -0.13
N THR A 107 -16.69 -14.39 -1.04
CA THR A 107 -15.42 -13.66 -1.18
C THR A 107 -15.23 -12.97 -2.53
N ASN A 108 -16.04 -13.29 -3.54
CA ASN A 108 -15.94 -12.78 -4.92
C ASN A 108 -17.26 -12.30 -5.48
#